data_AF-A0A914CXA1-F1
#
_entry.id   AF-A0A914CXA1-F1
#
_cell.length_a   1.000
_cell.length_b   1.000
_cell.length_c   1.000
_cell.angle_alpha   90.00
_cell.angle_beta   90.00
_cell.angle_gamma   90.00
#
_symmetry.space_group_name_H-M   'P 1'
#
loop_
_entity.id
_entity.type
_entity.pdbx_description
1 polymer ?
#
loop_
_entity_poly.entity_id
_entity_poly.type
_entity_poly.pdbx_seq_one_letter_code
_entity_poly.pdbx_strand_id
1 'polypeptide(L)'
;MVFMRNGFFGAIIFMLTIFLSFGMKNYLDEEQDVLKRILKGYDWRIRPPGEEFNGTGPVKVKSNLLIRSISNVDEANMAFDIQITFREQWLDKRLVNIF
;
A
#
# COMPACT_ATOMS: atom_id res chain seq x y z
N MET A 1 -53.13 -14.10 11.77
CA MET A 1 -51.89 -14.84 12.11
C MET A 1 -50.76 -14.35 11.21
N VAL A 2 -49.90 -13.49 11.76
CA VAL A 2 -48.47 -13.21 11.45
C VAL A 2 -48.02 -12.64 10.08
N PHE A 3 -48.82 -12.62 9.00
CA PHE A 3 -48.23 -12.32 7.66
C PHE A 3 -48.09 -10.84 7.23
N MET A 4 -48.69 -9.85 7.91
CA MET A 4 -48.65 -8.42 7.50
C MET A 4 -47.78 -7.52 8.39
N ARG A 5 -47.07 -8.06 9.37
CA ARG A 5 -46.21 -7.27 10.29
C ARG A 5 -44.74 -7.19 9.86
N ASN A 6 -44.35 -7.94 8.81
CA ASN A 6 -42.94 -8.19 8.46
C ASN A 6 -42.42 -7.36 7.27
N GLY A 7 -43.29 -6.73 6.47
CA GLY A 7 -42.88 -5.94 5.30
C GLY A 7 -42.25 -4.59 5.64
N PHE A 8 -42.77 -3.93 6.69
CA PHE A 8 -42.25 -2.62 7.13
C PHE A 8 -40.89 -2.75 7.82
N PHE A 9 -40.72 -3.79 8.64
CA PHE A 9 -39.42 -4.13 9.24
C PHE A 9 -38.37 -4.51 8.19
N GLY A 10 -38.78 -5.27 7.16
CA GLY A 10 -37.89 -5.59 6.03
C GLY A 10 -37.46 -4.35 5.24
N ALA A 11 -38.38 -3.41 4.99
CA ALA A 11 -38.07 -2.15 4.31
C ALA A 11 -37.15 -1.24 5.14
N ILE A 12 -37.33 -1.20 6.46
CA ILE A 12 -36.45 -0.45 7.38
C ILE A 12 -35.04 -1.06 7.39
N ILE A 13 -34.92 -2.39 7.47
CA ILE A 13 -33.62 -3.08 7.40
C ILE A 13 -32.97 -2.82 6.04
N PHE A 14 -33.72 -2.87 4.95
CA PHE A 14 -33.21 -2.61 3.60
C PHE A 14 -32.71 -1.16 3.45
N MET A 15 -33.48 -0.18 3.94
CA MET A 15 -33.05 1.23 4.00
C MET A 15 -31.81 1.42 4.87
N LEU A 16 -31.74 0.75 6.01
CA LEU A 16 -30.57 0.80 6.90
C LEU A 16 -29.32 0.21 6.22
N THR A 17 -29.47 -0.89 5.46
CA THR A 17 -28.36 -1.48 4.69
C THR A 17 -27.87 -0.57 3.55
N ILE A 18 -28.79 0.15 2.89
CA ILE A 18 -28.43 1.15 1.86
C ILE A 18 -27.69 2.34 2.50
N PHE A 19 -28.18 2.82 3.65
CA PHE A 19 -27.57 3.95 4.37
C PHE A 19 -26.16 3.62 4.87
N LEU A 20 -25.97 2.43 5.46
CA LEU A 20 -24.66 1.93 5.89
C LEU A 20 -23.68 1.76 4.70
N SER A 21 -24.17 1.29 3.54
CA SER A 21 -23.34 1.11 2.34
C SER A 21 -22.86 2.43 1.73
N PHE A 22 -23.61 3.52 1.92
CA PHE A 22 -23.26 4.84 1.39
C PHE A 22 -22.08 5.47 2.14
N GLY A 23 -21.99 5.27 3.46
CA GLY A 23 -20.91 5.84 4.29
C GLY A 23 -19.53 5.25 3.98
N MET A 24 -19.45 3.99 3.56
CA MET A 24 -18.16 3.33 3.24
C MET A 24 -17.57 3.76 1.89
N LYS A 25 -18.39 4.16 0.92
CA LYS A 25 -17.90 4.57 -0.42
C LYS A 25 -17.03 5.81 -0.35
N ASN A 26 -17.43 6.79 0.46
CA ASN A 26 -16.75 8.08 0.55
C ASN A 26 -15.27 7.94 0.95
N TYR A 27 -14.93 7.03 1.86
CA TYR A 27 -13.55 6.82 2.30
C TYR A 27 -12.67 6.18 1.21
N LEU A 28 -13.20 5.14 0.55
CA LEU A 28 -12.48 4.43 -0.50
C LEU A 28 -12.28 5.34 -1.73
N ASP A 29 -13.28 6.15 -2.06
CA ASP A 29 -13.22 7.07 -3.19
C ASP A 29 -12.18 8.19 -2.97
N GLU A 30 -12.03 8.69 -1.73
CA GLU A 30 -11.01 9.68 -1.37
C GLU A 30 -9.57 9.12 -1.48
N GLU A 31 -9.30 7.92 -0.96
CA GLU A 31 -7.98 7.27 -1.10
C GLU A 31 -7.65 7.00 -2.57
N GLN A 32 -8.63 6.50 -3.33
CA GLN A 32 -8.49 6.27 -4.77
C GLN A 32 -8.12 7.55 -5.51
N ASP A 33 -8.73 8.67 -5.15
CA ASP A 33 -8.47 9.97 -5.78
C ASP A 33 -7.10 10.52 -5.44
N VAL A 34 -6.63 10.38 -4.19
CA VAL A 34 -5.26 10.75 -3.81
C VAL A 34 -4.25 9.89 -4.57
N LEU A 35 -4.45 8.57 -4.64
CA LEU A 35 -3.57 7.67 -5.38
C LEU A 35 -3.52 8.02 -6.87
N LYS A 36 -4.68 8.23 -7.50
CA LYS A 36 -4.76 8.64 -8.92
C LYS A 36 -4.02 9.95 -9.18
N ARG A 37 -4.08 10.91 -8.24
CA ARG A 37 -3.37 12.18 -8.35
C ARG A 37 -1.86 12.01 -8.27
N ILE A 38 -1.36 11.23 -7.30
CA ILE A 38 0.08 10.99 -7.10
C ILE A 38 0.67 10.21 -8.29
N LEU A 39 -0.06 9.21 -8.78
CA LEU A 39 0.41 8.32 -9.86
C LEU A 39 0.25 8.94 -11.25
N LYS A 40 -0.39 10.11 -11.39
CA LYS A 40 -0.63 10.74 -12.68
C LYS A 40 0.70 11.17 -13.33
N GLY A 41 1.09 10.48 -14.40
CA GLY A 41 2.34 10.77 -15.11
C GLY A 41 3.59 10.23 -14.43
N TYR A 42 3.44 9.35 -13.42
CA TYR A 42 4.55 8.66 -12.80
C TYR A 42 5.05 7.53 -13.72
N ASP A 43 6.28 7.65 -14.21
CA ASP A 43 6.98 6.56 -14.90
C ASP A 43 7.98 5.88 -13.96
N TRP A 44 7.67 4.63 -13.61
CA TRP A 44 8.47 3.78 -12.73
C TRP A 44 9.82 3.39 -13.32
N ARG A 45 10.01 3.51 -14.65
CA ARG A 45 11.28 3.19 -15.32
C ARG A 45 12.30 4.31 -15.19
N ILE A 46 11.84 5.53 -14.93
CA ILE A 46 12.69 6.69 -14.79
C ILE A 46 13.22 6.74 -13.35
N ARG A 47 14.54 6.83 -13.24
CA ARG A 47 15.23 6.99 -11.96
C ARG A 47 14.71 8.24 -11.21
N PRO A 48 14.38 8.12 -9.91
CA PRO A 48 14.08 9.29 -9.09
C PRO A 48 15.22 10.33 -9.11
N PRO A 49 14.90 11.62 -9.04
CA PRO A 49 15.92 12.66 -8.91
C PRO A 49 16.62 12.57 -7.55
N GLY A 50 17.88 13.00 -7.50
CA GLY A 50 18.64 13.05 -6.25
C GLY A 50 18.04 14.00 -5.20
N GLU A 51 18.46 13.82 -3.95
CA GLU A 51 18.04 14.69 -2.84
C GLU A 51 18.52 16.14 -2.98
N GLU A 52 19.52 16.38 -3.81
CA GLU A 52 20.09 17.72 -4.04
C GLU A 52 19.11 18.65 -4.78
N PHE A 53 19.33 19.96 -4.61
CA PHE A 53 18.47 21.02 -5.16
C PHE A 53 18.35 20.96 -6.68
N ASN A 54 19.39 20.50 -7.37
CA ASN A 54 19.42 20.39 -8.83
C ASN A 54 18.90 19.03 -9.35
N GLY A 55 18.53 18.09 -8.48
CA GLY A 55 18.06 16.75 -8.88
C GLY A 55 19.11 15.86 -9.57
N THR A 56 20.34 16.36 -9.73
CA THR A 56 21.46 15.68 -10.41
C THR A 56 22.19 14.67 -9.52
N GLY A 57 22.00 14.75 -8.21
CA GLY A 57 22.66 13.89 -7.24
C GLY A 57 22.21 12.42 -7.29
N PRO A 58 22.94 11.52 -6.61
CA PRO A 58 22.55 10.12 -6.48
C PRO A 58 21.31 9.97 -5.59
N VAL A 59 20.58 8.87 -5.79
CA VAL A 59 19.53 8.42 -4.88
C VAL A 59 20.19 7.69 -3.71
N LYS A 60 19.94 8.15 -2.48
CA LYS A 60 20.42 7.48 -1.28
C LYS A 60 19.46 6.36 -0.91
N VAL A 61 19.90 5.12 -1.04
CA VAL A 61 19.14 3.93 -0.63
C VAL A 61 19.67 3.46 0.72
N LYS A 62 18.79 3.44 1.72
CA LYS A 62 19.07 2.86 3.04
C LYS A 62 18.65 1.40 3.02
N SER A 63 19.62 0.50 3.02
CA SER A 63 19.40 -0.96 3.06
C SER A 63 19.61 -1.50 4.48
N ASN A 64 18.76 -2.45 4.89
CA ASN A 64 18.92 -3.20 6.13
C ASN A 64 18.65 -4.69 5.89
N LEU A 65 19.47 -5.53 6.51
CA LEU A 65 19.36 -6.97 6.45
C LEU A 65 19.00 -7.51 7.83
N LEU A 66 17.96 -8.34 7.92
CA LEU A 66 17.64 -9.09 9.12
C LEU A 66 17.64 -10.58 8.78
N ILE A 67 18.55 -11.34 9.40
CA ILE A 67 18.54 -12.80 9.31
C ILE A 67 17.46 -13.31 10.26
N ARG A 68 16.49 -14.05 9.72
CA ARG A 68 15.40 -14.65 10.50
C ARG A 68 15.74 -16.05 10.97
N SER A 69 16.37 -16.84 10.11
CA SER A 69 16.84 -18.18 10.46
C SER A 69 17.96 -18.61 9.52
N ILE A 70 18.81 -19.51 10.03
CA ILE A 70 19.76 -20.28 9.25
C ILE A 70 19.33 -21.73 9.41
N SER A 71 19.00 -22.40 8.32
CA SER A 71 18.36 -23.72 8.33
C SER A 71 19.35 -24.85 8.12
N ASN A 72 20.21 -24.73 7.11
CA ASN A 72 21.21 -25.73 6.78
C ASN A 72 22.56 -25.05 6.52
N VAL A 73 23.62 -25.71 6.98
CA VAL A 73 25.00 -25.34 6.73
C VAL A 73 25.69 -26.56 6.15
N ASP A 74 26.02 -26.49 4.86
CA ASP A 74 26.79 -27.52 4.18
C ASP A 74 28.24 -27.04 4.02
N GLU A 75 29.15 -27.63 4.80
CA GLU A 75 30.56 -27.28 4.83
C GLU A 75 31.32 -27.79 3.59
N ALA A 76 30.87 -28.89 2.99
CA ALA A 76 31.54 -29.49 1.83
C ALA A 76 31.29 -28.65 0.57
N ASN A 77 30.07 -28.12 0.42
CA ASN A 77 29.69 -27.26 -0.69
C ASN A 77 29.77 -25.75 -0.36
N MET A 78 30.12 -25.40 0.88
CA MET A 78 30.13 -24.02 1.40
C MET A 78 28.80 -23.29 1.15
N ALA A 79 27.69 -23.99 1.33
CA ALA A 79 26.35 -23.49 1.08
C ALA A 79 25.59 -23.24 2.39
N PHE A 80 24.86 -22.12 2.44
CA PHE A 80 24.03 -21.73 3.57
C PHE A 80 22.60 -21.50 3.12
N ASP A 81 21.67 -22.21 3.74
CA ASP A 81 20.24 -21.94 3.56
C ASP A 81 19.79 -20.95 4.64
N ILE A 82 19.53 -19.71 4.22
CA ILE A 82 19.20 -18.61 5.13
C ILE A 82 17.85 -17.99 4.75
N GLN A 83 17.00 -17.78 5.75
CA GLN A 83 15.81 -16.95 5.60
C GLN A 83 16.11 -15.52 6.03
N ILE A 84 15.91 -14.58 5.13
CA ILE A 84 16.26 -13.17 5.35
C ILE A 84 15.05 -12.27 5.13
N THR A 85 14.94 -11.21 5.92
CA THR A 85 14.10 -10.05 5.64
C THR A 85 14.98 -8.91 5.17
N PHE A 86 14.87 -8.59 3.89
CA PHE A 86 15.54 -7.46 3.27
C PHE A 86 14.62 -6.24 3.31
N ARG A 87 15.17 -5.09 3.73
CA ARG A 87 14.45 -3.82 3.74
C ARG A 87 15.27 -2.77 3.03
N GLU A 88 14.62 -2.01 2.17
CA GLU A 88 15.19 -0.83 1.53
C GLU A 88 14.25 0.35 1.70
N GLN A 89 14.84 1.52 1.86
CA GLN A 89 14.13 2.79 1.92
C GLN A 89 14.89 3.83 1.10
N TRP A 90 14.18 4.52 0.22
CA TRP A 90 14.67 5.68 -0.50
C TRP A 90 13.57 6.76 -0.55
N LEU A 91 13.98 7.99 -0.83
CA LEU A 91 13.06 9.12 -1.00
C LEU A 91 12.84 9.36 -2.49
N ASP A 92 11.58 9.34 -2.94
CA ASP A 92 11.19 9.81 -4.27
C ASP A 92 10.38 11.12 -4.15
N LYS A 93 10.98 12.23 -4.57
CA LYS A 93 10.36 13.56 -4.52
C LYS A 93 9.13 13.69 -5.44
N ARG A 94 9.01 12.86 -6.48
CA ARG A 94 7.91 12.94 -7.45
C ARG A 94 6.57 12.56 -6.81
N LEU A 95 6.61 11.74 -5.76
CA LEU A 95 5.42 11.27 -5.05
C LEU A 95 4.96 12.24 -3.96
N VAL A 96 5.71 13.32 -3.69
CA VAL A 96 5.46 14.25 -2.58
C VAL A 96 4.54 15.42 -2.97
N ASN A 97 4.33 15.69 -4.26
CA ASN A 97 3.65 16.92 -4.69
C ASN A 97 2.12 16.85 -4.56
N ILE A 98 1.61 17.18 -3.37
CA ILE A 98 0.18 17.32 -3.09
C ILE A 98 -0.13 18.54 -2.20
N PHE A 99 0.51 19.71 -2.38
CA PHE A 99 0.00 20.99 -1.85
C PHE A 99 0.44 22.16 -2.72
#